data_AF-A0A835QCZ1-F1
#
_entry.id   AF-A0A835QCZ1-F1
#
_cell.length_a   1.000
_cell.length_b   1.000
_cell.length_c   1.000
_cell.angle_alpha   90.00
_cell.angle_beta   90.00
_cell.angle_gamma   90.00
#
_symmetry.space_group_name_H-M   'P 1'
#
loop_
_entity.id
_entity.type
_entity.pdbx_description
1 polymer ?
#
loop_
_entity_poly.entity_id
_entity_poly.type
_entity_poly.pdbx_seq_one_letter_code
_entity_poly.pdbx_strand_id
1 'polypeptide(L)'
;MPTKSDAMVIAFRRWLKRYSNNEVDWANKLVGYLPSTPPREQLMDRYWTHVVNCSSCSSALKGLRVLEVALPIVSVALIAFVAAAKKTTLSAAASTAVVSIAVLCFAASRRGFCEGKHRSGRP
;
A
#
# COMPACT_ATOMS: atom_id res chain seq x y z
N MET A 1 8.87 -15.37 -4.20
CA MET A 1 9.68 -16.50 -3.69
C MET A 1 9.05 -17.00 -2.40
N PRO A 2 9.01 -18.33 -2.13
CA PRO A 2 8.39 -18.86 -0.93
C PRO A 2 9.22 -18.57 0.32
N THR A 3 8.53 -18.33 1.43
CA THR A 3 9.07 -18.00 2.75
C THR A 3 8.89 -19.20 3.71
N LYS A 4 9.44 -19.10 4.94
CA LYS A 4 9.27 -20.15 5.95
C LYS A 4 7.80 -20.45 6.27
N SER A 5 6.92 -19.44 6.22
CA SER A 5 5.47 -19.62 6.41
C SER A 5 4.81 -20.44 5.30
N ASP A 6 5.41 -20.49 4.11
CA ASP A 6 4.88 -21.26 2.97
C ASP A 6 5.29 -22.74 3.02
N ALA A 7 6.14 -23.14 3.98
CA ALA A 7 6.68 -24.50 4.05
C ALA A 7 5.57 -25.57 4.11
N MET A 8 4.50 -25.34 4.87
CA MET A 8 3.37 -26.28 4.95
C MET A 8 2.56 -26.33 3.65
N VAL A 9 2.35 -25.20 2.98
CA VAL A 9 1.64 -25.17 1.68
C VAL A 9 2.42 -25.95 0.64
N ILE A 10 3.75 -25.82 0.63
CA ILE A 10 4.63 -26.58 -0.27
C ILE A 10 4.60 -28.06 0.07
N ALA A 11 4.71 -28.43 1.35
CA ALA A 11 4.65 -29.82 1.79
C ALA A 11 3.32 -30.48 1.42
N PHE A 12 2.21 -29.78 1.62
CA PHE A 12 0.88 -30.24 1.22
C PHE A 12 0.77 -30.45 -0.29
N ARG A 13 1.24 -29.50 -1.11
CA ARG A 13 1.28 -29.65 -2.57
C ARG A 13 2.13 -30.83 -3.02
N ARG A 14 3.26 -31.09 -2.36
CA ARG A 14 4.11 -32.27 -2.63
C ARG A 14 3.41 -33.58 -2.25
N TRP A 15 2.71 -33.59 -1.13
CA TRP A 15 1.91 -34.73 -0.70
C TRP A 15 0.78 -35.02 -1.69
N LEU A 16 -0.01 -34.01 -2.08
CA LEU A 16 -1.06 -34.14 -3.11
C LEU A 16 -0.50 -34.72 -4.41
N LYS A 17 0.63 -34.20 -4.86
CA LYS A 17 1.30 -34.72 -6.07
C LYS A 17 1.67 -36.19 -5.94
N ARG A 18 2.19 -36.60 -4.78
CA ARG A 18 2.67 -37.97 -4.56
C ARG A 18 1.54 -38.98 -4.34
N TYR A 19 0.46 -38.59 -3.68
CA TYR A 19 -0.55 -39.52 -3.19
C TYR A 19 -1.92 -39.38 -3.85
N SER A 20 -2.24 -38.25 -4.47
CA SER A 20 -3.53 -38.03 -5.14
C SER A 20 -3.39 -37.72 -6.63
N ASN A 21 -2.18 -37.84 -7.20
CA ASN A 21 -1.88 -37.45 -8.58
C ASN A 21 -2.27 -35.99 -8.91
N ASN A 22 -2.25 -35.10 -7.90
CA ASN A 22 -2.82 -33.74 -7.96
C ASN A 22 -4.33 -33.65 -8.20
N GLU A 23 -5.06 -34.76 -8.11
CA GLU A 23 -6.50 -34.81 -8.33
C GLU A 23 -7.25 -34.98 -7.00
N VAL A 24 -8.51 -34.51 -6.99
CA VAL A 24 -9.44 -34.67 -5.87
C VAL A 24 -10.84 -34.87 -6.44
N ASP A 25 -11.35 -36.10 -6.38
CA ASP A 25 -12.57 -36.53 -7.07
C ASP A 25 -13.85 -35.80 -6.59
N TRP A 26 -13.85 -35.30 -5.35
CA TRP A 26 -14.98 -34.51 -4.82
C TRP A 26 -15.11 -33.13 -5.49
N ALA A 27 -14.02 -32.55 -6.01
CA ALA A 27 -14.06 -31.22 -6.63
C ALA A 27 -14.91 -31.24 -7.91
N ASN A 28 -14.81 -32.32 -8.69
CA ASN A 28 -15.58 -32.51 -9.92
C ASN A 28 -17.08 -32.72 -9.64
N LYS A 29 -17.44 -33.26 -8.47
CA LYS A 29 -18.85 -33.49 -8.08
C LYS A 29 -19.60 -32.21 -7.68
N LEU A 30 -18.89 -31.12 -7.42
CA LEU A 30 -19.46 -29.83 -7.02
C LEU A 30 -19.67 -28.87 -8.20
N VAL A 31 -19.21 -29.24 -9.40
CA VAL A 31 -19.36 -28.44 -10.63
C VAL A 31 -20.84 -28.36 -10.98
N GLY A 32 -21.47 -27.22 -10.69
CA GLY A 32 -22.91 -26.98 -10.89
C GLY A 32 -23.71 -26.68 -9.61
N TYR A 33 -23.15 -26.98 -8.43
CA TYR A 33 -23.78 -26.64 -7.13
C TYR A 33 -23.22 -25.36 -6.50
N LEU A 34 -22.09 -24.86 -7.01
CA LEU A 34 -21.46 -23.64 -6.49
C LEU A 34 -22.14 -22.39 -7.05
N PRO A 35 -22.40 -21.37 -6.22
CA PRO A 35 -22.84 -20.07 -6.72
C PRO A 35 -21.78 -19.49 -7.66
N SER A 36 -22.24 -18.68 -8.62
CA SER A 36 -21.32 -18.02 -9.56
C SER A 36 -20.25 -17.25 -8.80
N THR A 37 -18.98 -17.57 -9.09
CA THR A 37 -17.85 -16.94 -8.41
C THR A 37 -17.91 -15.42 -8.63
N PRO A 38 -17.89 -14.62 -7.56
CA PRO A 38 -17.89 -13.18 -7.71
C PRO A 38 -16.68 -12.70 -8.51
N PRO A 39 -16.77 -11.53 -9.15
CA PRO A 39 -15.69 -10.98 -9.97
C PRO A 39 -14.39 -10.90 -9.15
N ARG A 40 -13.25 -11.17 -9.82
CA ARG A 40 -11.92 -11.28 -9.18
C ARG A 40 -11.60 -10.05 -8.33
N GLU A 41 -12.05 -8.89 -8.77
CA GLU A 41 -11.75 -7.63 -8.10
C GLU A 41 -12.46 -7.51 -6.75
N GLN A 42 -13.65 -8.10 -6.62
CA GLN A 42 -14.38 -8.18 -5.35
C GLN A 42 -13.72 -9.21 -4.41
N LEU A 43 -13.26 -10.35 -4.94
CA LEU A 43 -12.51 -11.35 -4.17
C LEU A 43 -11.15 -10.83 -3.69
N MET A 44 -10.48 -10.01 -4.49
CA MET A 44 -9.17 -9.42 -4.17
C MET A 44 -9.31 -8.08 -3.43
N ASP A 45 -10.51 -7.71 -2.99
CA ASP A 45 -10.73 -6.48 -2.23
C ASP A 45 -10.27 -6.64 -0.79
N ARG A 46 -8.97 -6.39 -0.57
CA ARG A 46 -8.37 -6.40 0.76
C ARG A 46 -8.88 -5.26 1.65
N TYR A 47 -9.37 -4.15 1.07
CA TYR A 47 -9.76 -3.00 1.87
C TYR A 47 -11.00 -3.33 2.72
N TRP A 48 -12.06 -3.80 2.07
CA TRP A 48 -13.31 -4.14 2.75
C TRP A 48 -13.25 -5.46 3.52
N THR A 49 -12.50 -6.45 3.04
CA THR A 49 -12.41 -7.75 3.73
C THR A 49 -11.53 -7.75 4.96
N HIS A 50 -10.58 -6.80 5.06
CA HIS A 50 -9.57 -6.85 6.13
C HIS A 50 -9.24 -5.48 6.71
N VAL A 51 -8.89 -4.49 5.89
CA VAL A 51 -8.34 -3.22 6.38
C VAL A 51 -9.34 -2.48 7.28
N VAL A 52 -10.61 -2.46 6.92
CA VAL A 52 -11.66 -1.80 7.72
C VAL A 52 -11.93 -2.49 9.05
N ASN A 53 -11.78 -3.82 9.12
CA ASN A 53 -12.02 -4.62 10.32
C ASN A 53 -10.79 -4.81 11.21
N CYS A 54 -9.59 -4.47 10.72
CA CYS A 54 -8.34 -4.59 11.46
C CYS A 54 -7.90 -3.22 12.01
N SER A 55 -7.80 -3.10 13.32
CA SER A 55 -7.40 -1.84 13.99
C SER A 55 -6.00 -1.37 13.60
N SER A 56 -5.03 -2.28 13.48
CA SER A 56 -3.66 -1.97 13.08
C SER A 56 -3.61 -1.42 11.65
N CYS A 57 -4.24 -2.13 10.70
CA CYS A 57 -4.25 -1.72 9.29
C CYS A 57 -5.06 -0.44 9.05
N SER A 58 -6.25 -0.30 9.66
CA SER A 58 -7.06 0.91 9.54
C SER A 58 -6.37 2.13 10.14
N SER A 59 -5.67 1.98 11.28
CA SER A 59 -4.91 3.08 11.90
C SER A 59 -3.71 3.49 11.05
N ALA A 60 -2.95 2.52 10.53
CA ALA A 60 -1.85 2.79 9.61
C ALA A 60 -2.34 3.52 8.35
N LEU A 61 -3.48 3.09 7.78
CA LEU A 61 -4.07 3.75 6.61
C LEU A 61 -4.48 5.20 6.92
N LYS A 62 -5.10 5.45 8.09
CA LYS A 62 -5.45 6.81 8.53
C LYS A 62 -4.19 7.67 8.67
N GLY A 63 -3.13 7.14 9.30
CA GLY A 63 -1.86 7.84 9.46
C GLY A 63 -1.22 8.21 8.12
N LEU A 64 -1.21 7.28 7.15
CA LEU A 64 -0.70 7.55 5.81
C LEU A 64 -1.51 8.63 5.08
N ARG A 65 -2.84 8.64 5.20
CA ARG A 65 -3.69 9.70 4.62
C ARG A 65 -3.40 11.06 5.23
N VAL A 66 -3.21 11.12 6.55
CA VAL A 66 -2.84 12.38 7.22
C VAL A 66 -1.48 12.85 6.73
N LEU A 67 -0.50 11.95 6.62
CA LEU A 67 0.84 12.27 6.15
C LEU A 67 0.84 12.75 4.70
N GLU A 68 0.03 12.14 3.83
CA GLU A 68 -0.13 12.53 2.44
C GLU A 68 -0.59 13.99 2.29
N VAL A 69 -1.47 14.47 3.18
CA VAL A 69 -1.93 15.86 3.19
C VAL A 69 -0.96 16.79 3.92
N ALA A 70 -0.34 16.33 5.01
CA ALA A 70 0.57 17.13 5.81
C ALA A 70 1.89 17.45 5.08
N LEU A 71 2.46 16.50 4.33
CA LEU A 71 3.75 16.67 3.64
C LEU A 71 3.80 17.87 2.67
N PRO A 72 2.80 18.06 1.77
CA PRO A 72 2.74 19.25 0.91
C PRO A 72 2.61 20.56 1.70
N ILE A 73 1.77 20.59 2.74
CA ILE A 73 1.55 21.78 3.57
C ILE A 73 2.87 22.19 4.25
N VAL A 74 3.56 21.24 4.86
CA VAL A 74 4.87 21.47 5.48
C VAL A 74 5.89 21.94 4.44
N SER A 75 5.92 21.34 3.25
CA SER A 75 6.82 21.77 2.18
C SER A 75 6.60 23.24 1.79
N VAL A 76 5.35 23.67 1.60
CA VAL A 76 5.04 25.06 1.23
C VAL A 76 5.37 26.01 2.39
N ALA A 77 5.05 25.62 3.63
CA ALA A 77 5.36 26.40 4.82
C ALA A 77 6.88 26.61 4.99
N LEU A 78 7.69 25.57 4.76
CA LEU A 78 9.15 25.67 4.82
C LEU A 78 9.71 26.62 3.75
N ILE A 79 9.21 26.57 2.52
CA ILE A 79 9.62 27.49 1.44
C ILE A 79 9.24 28.94 1.79
N ALA A 80 8.01 29.15 2.27
CA ALA A 80 7.53 30.47 2.69
C ALA A 80 8.34 31.03 3.87
N PHE A 81 8.69 30.19 4.84
CA PHE A 81 9.52 30.57 5.98
C PHE A 81 10.91 31.02 5.53
N VAL A 82 11.59 30.27 4.66
CA VAL A 82 12.90 30.68 4.11
C VAL A 82 12.78 31.98 3.30
N ALA A 83 11.69 32.16 2.55
CA ALA A 83 11.46 33.38 1.79
C ALA A 83 11.20 34.61 2.69
N ALA A 84 10.51 34.46 3.82
CA ALA A 84 10.26 35.53 4.78
C ALA A 84 11.49 35.82 5.67
N ALA A 85 12.30 34.80 5.96
CA ALA A 85 13.49 34.89 6.80
C ALA A 85 14.68 35.65 6.16
N LYS A 86 14.49 36.29 4.99
CA LYS A 86 15.50 37.14 4.28
C LYS A 86 16.19 38.20 5.17
N LYS A 87 15.65 38.51 6.35
CA LYS A 87 16.23 39.45 7.35
C LYS A 87 16.89 38.79 8.56
N THR A 88 16.86 37.46 8.70
CA THR A 88 17.43 36.73 9.84
C THR A 88 18.66 35.97 9.35
N THR A 89 19.76 36.02 10.09
CA THR A 89 21.04 35.37 9.77
C THR A 89 20.96 33.84 9.87
N LEU A 90 20.14 33.19 9.05
CA LEU A 90 20.23 31.74 8.86
C LEU A 90 21.50 31.44 8.07
N SER A 91 22.35 30.58 8.63
CA SER A 91 23.54 30.08 7.93
C SER A 91 23.14 29.48 6.56
N ALA A 92 23.98 29.68 5.55
CA ALA A 92 23.76 29.12 4.21
C ALA A 92 23.48 27.60 4.25
N ALA A 93 24.11 26.88 5.19
CA ALA A 93 23.88 25.46 5.42
C ALA A 93 22.48 25.13 5.98
N ALA A 94 21.89 26.00 6.79
CA ALA A 94 20.55 25.80 7.33
C ALA A 94 19.48 26.04 6.23
N SER A 95 19.67 27.07 5.42
CA SER A 95 18.77 27.39 4.30
C SER A 95 18.77 26.29 3.24
N THR A 96 19.92 25.72 2.90
CA THR A 96 20.01 24.60 1.95
C THR A 96 19.40 23.31 2.50
N ALA A 97 19.56 23.02 3.79
CA ALA A 97 18.94 21.87 4.45
C ALA A 97 17.39 21.97 4.43
N VAL A 98 16.83 23.15 4.71
CA VAL A 98 15.37 23.34 4.69
C VAL A 98 14.79 23.18 3.28
N VAL A 99 15.46 23.74 2.27
CA VAL A 99 15.02 23.62 0.87
C VAL A 99 15.09 22.16 0.40
N SER A 100 16.16 21.44 0.74
CA SER A 100 16.28 20.03 0.37
C SER A 100 15.24 19.15 1.06
N ILE A 101 14.93 19.38 2.34
CA ILE A 101 13.83 18.71 3.05
C ILE A 101 12.49 19.00 2.37
N ALA A 102 12.19 20.26 2.04
CA ALA A 102 10.95 20.63 1.36
C ALA A 102 10.81 19.92 0.00
N VAL A 103 11.87 19.89 -0.82
CA VAL A 103 11.88 19.19 -2.11
C VAL A 103 11.66 17.69 -1.94
N LEU A 104 12.28 17.06 -0.93
CA LEU A 104 12.10 15.64 -0.64
C LEU A 104 10.67 15.33 -0.19
N CYS A 105 10.10 16.12 0.73
CA CYS A 105 8.71 15.99 1.17
C CYS A 105 7.72 16.12 0.00
N PHE A 106 7.96 17.10 -0.87
CA PHE A 106 7.13 17.31 -2.06
C PHE A 106 7.27 16.18 -3.08
N ALA A 107 8.49 15.73 -3.38
CA ALA A 107 8.72 14.59 -4.27
C ALA A 107 8.11 13.29 -3.73
N ALA A 108 8.18 13.05 -2.41
CA ALA A 108 7.56 11.90 -1.76
C ALA A 108 6.03 11.93 -1.89
N SER A 109 5.40 13.10 -1.70
CA SER A 109 3.94 13.25 -1.87
C SER A 109 3.47 12.97 -3.31
N ARG A 110 4.27 13.34 -4.31
CA ARG A 110 3.96 13.10 -5.73
C ARG A 110 4.04 11.62 -6.12
N ARG A 111 4.96 10.86 -5.53
CA ARG A 111 5.09 9.41 -5.80
C ARG A 111 3.88 8.64 -5.29
N GLY A 112 3.36 8.99 -4.10
CA GLY A 112 2.09 8.43 -3.60
C GLY A 112 0.90 8.75 -4.50
N PHE A 113 0.84 9.97 -5.04
CA PHE A 113 -0.24 10.43 -5.92
C PHE A 113 -0.27 9.71 -7.28
N CYS A 114 0.89 9.45 -7.90
CA CYS A 114 0.95 8.72 -9.17
C CYS A 114 0.56 7.24 -9.00
N GLU A 115 0.93 6.61 -7.89
CA GLU A 115 0.60 5.20 -7.61
C GLU A 115 -0.89 5.02 -7.23
N GLY A 116 -1.47 6.01 -6.53
CA GLY A 116 -2.89 6.06 -6.21
C GLY A 116 -3.78 6.26 -7.45
N LYS A 117 -3.38 7.14 -8.37
CA LYS A 117 -4.17 7.45 -9.58
C LYS A 117 -4.23 6.28 -10.58
N HIS A 118 -3.21 5.41 -10.59
CA HIS A 118 -3.21 4.20 -11.42
C HIS A 118 -4.08 3.06 -10.83
N ARG A 119 -4.43 3.14 -9.54
CA ARG A 119 -5.30 2.18 -8.85
C ARG A 119 -6.74 2.69 -8.68
N SER A 120 -6.96 4.00 -8.73
CA SER A 120 -8.29 4.64 -8.73
C SER A 120 -8.95 4.74 -10.11
N GLY A 121 -8.32 4.18 -11.15
CA GLY A 121 -8.93 4.05 -12.46
C GLY A 121 -9.97 2.94 -12.49
N ARG A 122 -11.17 3.19 -11.96
CA ARG A 122 -12.41 2.67 -12.52
C ARG A 122 -13.47 3.79 -12.46
N PRO A 123 -14.42 3.80 -13.41
CA PRO A 123 -15.52 4.76 -13.45
C PRO A 123 -16.35 4.75 -12.15
#